data_AF-A0A9P7BYP4-F1
#
_entry.id   AF-A0A9P7BYP4-F1
#
_cell.length_a   1.000
_cell.length_b   1.000
_cell.length_c   1.000
_cell.angle_alpha   90.00
_cell.angle_beta   90.00
_cell.angle_gamma   90.00
#
_symmetry.space_group_name_H-M   'P 1'
#
loop_
_entity.id
_entity.type
_entity.pdbx_description
1 polymer ?
#
loop_
_entity_poly.entity_id
_entity_poly.type
_entity_poly.pdbx_seq_one_letter_code
_entity_poly.pdbx_strand_id
1 'polypeptide(L)' 'MFAGNLLTFPPGCDQHKQELPHFQDVRELQAELDSKGIELAVRTDPEGQGTGYLQLADPDGNVILIDQHVARPDGR' A
#
# COMPACT_ATOMS: atom_id res chain seq x y z
N MET A 1 -8.07 10.32 -17.39
CA MET A 1 -6.61 10.30 -17.64
C MET A 1 -5.97 10.98 -16.44
N PHE A 2 -5.16 10.27 -15.66
CA PHE A 2 -4.41 10.88 -14.55
C PHE A 2 -3.29 11.73 -15.14
N ALA A 3 -3.15 12.99 -14.68
CA ALA A 3 -2.04 13.85 -15.06
C ALA A 3 -0.89 13.58 -14.08
N GLY A 4 0.13 12.83 -14.53
CA GLY A 4 1.28 12.43 -13.71
C GLY A 4 1.59 10.93 -13.81
N ASN A 5 2.76 10.52 -13.32
CA ASN A 5 3.10 9.10 -13.24
C ASN A 5 2.39 8.47 -12.05
N LEU A 6 1.94 7.22 -12.23
CA LEU A 6 1.41 6.37 -11.17
C LEU A 6 2.39 5.22 -10.94
N LEU A 7 2.89 5.10 -9.72
CA LEU A 7 3.72 3.99 -9.27
C LEU A 7 2.89 3.10 -8.35
N THR A 8 2.67 1.85 -8.76
CA THR A 8 1.89 0.89 -7.98
C THR A 8 2.81 -0.13 -7.32
N PHE A 9 2.68 -0.28 -6.00
CA PHE A 9 3.40 -1.26 -5.19
C PHE A 9 2.40 -2.22 -4.53
N PRO A 10 2.30 -3.47 -4.98
CA PRO A 10 1.43 -4.46 -4.35
C PRO A 10 2.18 -5.25 -3.27
N PRO A 11 1.98 -4.96 -1.96
CA PRO A 11 2.61 -5.72 -0.89
C PRO A 11 1.96 -7.10 -0.83
N GLY A 12 2.67 -8.11 -1.30
CA GLY A 12 2.16 -9.48 -1.38
C GLY A 12 2.23 -10.11 -2.76
N CYS A 13 2.66 -9.39 -3.80
CA CYS A 13 2.94 -9.98 -5.10
C CYS A 13 4.41 -9.81 -5.49
N ASP A 14 5.02 -10.86 -6.03
CA ASP A 14 6.32 -10.75 -6.69
C ASP A 14 6.20 -10.10 -8.09
N GLN A 15 7.34 -9.92 -8.76
CA GLN A 15 7.41 -9.38 -10.12
C GLN A 15 6.66 -10.23 -11.18
N HIS A 16 6.30 -11.47 -10.84
CA HIS A 16 5.56 -12.41 -11.67
C HIS A 16 4.08 -12.50 -11.28
N LYS A 17 3.60 -11.64 -10.37
CA LYS A 17 2.23 -11.63 -9.82
C LYS A 17 1.88 -12.88 -9.00
N GLN A 18 2.88 -13.53 -8.41
CA GLN A 18 2.67 -14.64 -7.49
C GLN A 18 2.54 -14.10 -6.07
N GLU A 19 1.60 -14.68 -5.32
CA GLU A 19 1.41 -14.33 -3.91
C GLU A 19 2.65 -14.70 -3.09
N LEU A 20 3.13 -13.76 -2.29
CA LEU A 20 4.22 -13.97 -1.37
C LEU A 20 3.69 -14.63 -0.09
N PRO A 21 4.39 -15.62 0.47
CA PRO A 21 3.97 -16.27 1.71
C PRO A 21 3.98 -15.32 2.91
N HIS A 22 4.83 -14.28 2.86
CA HIS A 22 4.94 -13.26 3.88
C HIS A 22 5.15 -11.90 3.23
N PHE A 23 4.39 -10.91 3.67
CA PHE A 23 4.52 -9.51 3.27
C PHE A 23 3.99 -8.63 4.41
N GLN A 24 4.32 -7.33 4.36
CA GLN A 24 3.83 -6.37 5.35
C GLN A 24 2.40 -5.94 4.97
N ASP A 25 1.44 -6.01 5.90
CA ASP A 25 0.07 -5.60 5.62
C ASP A 25 0.00 -4.09 5.34
N VAL A 26 -0.86 -3.69 4.41
CA VAL A 26 -1.07 -2.29 4.02
C VAL A 26 -1.44 -1.40 5.22
N ARG A 27 -2.06 -1.94 6.27
CA ARG A 27 -2.42 -1.19 7.48
C ARG A 27 -1.22 -0.99 8.40
N GLU A 28 -0.29 -1.94 8.43
CA GLU A 28 0.98 -1.76 9.11
C GLU A 28 1.82 -0.69 8.39
N LEU A 29 1.84 -0.73 7.05
CA LEU A 29 2.48 0.31 6.24
C LEU A 29 1.86 1.69 6.49
N GLN A 30 0.53 1.79 6.57
CA GLN A 30 -0.14 3.04 6.92
C GLN A 30 0.35 3.60 8.27
N ALA A 31 0.36 2.77 9.31
CA ALA A 31 0.79 3.18 10.64
C ALA A 31 2.27 3.59 10.67
N GLU A 32 3.13 2.89 9.93
CA GLU A 32 4.54 3.23 9.80
C GLU A 32 4.75 4.57 9.08
N LEU A 33 4.04 4.81 7.98
CA LEU A 33 4.10 6.07 7.23
C LEU A 33 3.58 7.24 8.07
N ASP A 34 2.48 7.05 8.80
CA ASP A 34 1.95 8.04 9.76
C ASP A 34 2.98 8.37 10.85
N SER A 35 3.64 7.35 11.42
CA SER A 35 4.67 7.54 12.46
C SER A 35 5.89 8.33 11.97
N LYS A 36 6.16 8.30 10.65
CA LYS A 36 7.22 9.04 9.97
C LYS A 36 6.78 10.44 9.54
N GLY A 37 5.53 10.82 9.79
CA GLY A 37 4.97 12.11 9.39
C GLY A 37 4.75 12.24 7.88
N ILE A 38 4.61 11.12 7.17
CA ILE A 38 4.32 11.12 5.73
C ILE A 38 2.83 11.29 5.53
N GLU A 39 2.44 12.27 4.72
CA GLU A 39 1.03 12.55 4.41
C GLU A 39 0.47 11.51 3.44
N LEU A 40 -0.68 10.94 3.78
CA LEU A 40 -1.42 10.01 2.95
C LEU A 40 -2.65 10.71 2.39
N ALA A 41 -2.75 10.78 1.06
CA ALA A 41 -3.91 11.30 0.34
C ALA A 41 -5.13 10.37 0.46
N VAL A 42 -4.89 9.05 0.46
CA VAL A 42 -5.91 8.04 0.74
C VAL A 42 -5.40 7.06 1.77
N ARG A 43 -6.27 6.76 2.74
CA ARG A 43 -6.03 5.85 3.85
C ARG A 43 -6.94 4.62 3.72
N THR A 44 -6.48 3.51 4.26
CA THR A 44 -7.25 2.28 4.36
C THR A 44 -7.89 2.15 5.74
N ASP A 45 -8.96 1.36 5.84
CA ASP A 45 -9.62 1.04 7.10
C ASP A 45 -8.70 0.17 7.98
N PRO A 46 -8.28 0.65 9.18
CA PRO A 46 -7.44 -0.12 10.11
C PRO A 46 -8.07 -1.44 10.56
N GLU A 47 -9.41 -1.54 10.56
CA GLU A 47 -10.15 -2.71 11.03
C GLU A 47 -10.55 -3.65 9.88
N GLY A 48 -10.31 -3.26 8.62
CA GLY A 48 -10.64 -4.07 7.45
C GLY A 48 -9.85 -5.38 7.41
N GLN A 49 -10.47 -6.50 7.02
CA GLN A 49 -9.82 -7.83 7.06
C GLN A 49 -9.42 -8.36 5.67
N GLY A 50 -9.78 -7.65 4.61
CA GLY A 50 -9.50 -8.04 3.22
C GLY A 50 -8.49 -7.13 2.54
N THR A 51 -8.74 -6.84 1.28
CA THR A 51 -7.97 -5.90 0.46
C THR A 51 -7.92 -4.51 1.08
N GLY A 52 -6.96 -3.70 0.62
CA GLY A 52 -6.82 -2.33 1.07
C GLY A 52 -5.78 -1.60 0.25
N TYR A 53 -5.88 -0.28 0.18
CA TYR A 53 -4.91 0.53 -0.54
C TYR A 53 -4.63 1.86 0.17
N LEU A 54 -3.44 2.40 -0.09
CA LEU A 54 -3.02 3.73 0.33
C LEU A 54 -2.60 4.52 -0.88
N GLN A 55 -2.80 5.83 -0.83
CA GLN A 55 -2.29 6.72 -1.85
C GLN A 55 -1.53 7.87 -1.21
N LEU A 56 -0.37 8.19 -1.77
CA LEU A 56 0.49 9.29 -1.36
C LEU A 56 1.18 9.89 -2.58
N ALA A 57 1.79 11.06 -2.42
CA ALA A 57 2.60 11.68 -3.45
C ALA A 57 4.07 11.71 -3.01
N ASP A 58 4.98 11.47 -3.95
CA ASP A 58 6.40 11.73 -3.73
C ASP A 58 6.72 13.24 -3.92
N PRO A 59 7.93 13.71 -3.54
CA PRO A 59 8.32 15.11 -3.72
C PRO A 59 8.36 15.59 -5.16
N ASP A 60 8.46 14.68 -6.15
CA ASP A 60 8.44 14.98 -7.57
C ASP A 60 7.00 15.06 -8.14
N GLY A 61 6.00 14.78 -7.30
CA GLY A 61 4.59 14.83 -7.66
C GLY A 61 4.07 13.55 -8.31
N ASN A 62 4.82 12.45 -8.30
CA ASN A 62 4.31 11.16 -8.75
C ASN A 62 3.33 10.61 -7.70
N VAL A 63 2.24 10.02 -8.18
CA VAL A 63 1.28 9.34 -7.32
C VAL A 63 1.83 7.95 -7.03
N ILE A 64 1.96 7.63 -5.74
CA ILE A 64 2.28 6.29 -5.26
C ILE A 64 1.00 5.66 -4.77
N LEU A 65 0.71 4.46 -5.27
CA LEU A 65 -0.40 3.62 -4.86
C LEU A 65 0.17 2.33 -4.26
N ILE A 66 -0.10 2.09 -2.98
CA ILE A 66 0.19 0.81 -2.34
C ILE A 66 -1.12 0.02 -2.36
N ASP A 67 -1.19 -1.08 -3.12
CA ASP A 67 -2.44 -1.78 -3.42
C ASP A 67 -2.37 -3.27 -3.02
N GLN A 68 -2.94 -3.61 -1.87
CA GLN A 68 -3.02 -4.98 -1.40
C GLN A 68 -4.29 -5.64 -1.94
N HIS A 69 -4.09 -6.50 -2.94
CA HIS A 69 -5.18 -7.25 -3.59
C HIS A 69 -5.50 -8.59 -2.92
N VAL A 70 -4.75 -8.97 -1.90
CA VAL A 70 -4.90 -10.23 -1.15
C VAL A 70 -5.47 -9.96 0.25
N ALA A 71 -5.92 -11.01 0.93
CA ALA A 71 -6.33 -10.92 2.34
C ALA A 71 -5.15 -10.51 3.24
N ARG A 72 -5.43 -10.18 4.50
CA ARG A 72 -4.34 -9.92 5.46
C ARG A 72 -3.39 -11.12 5.52
N PRO A 73 -2.06 -10.89 5.54
CA PRO A 73 -1.12 -11.98 5.76
C PRO A 73 -1.33 -12.53 7.18
N ASP A 74 -1.17 -13.84 7.34
CA ASP A 74 -1.14 -14.45 8.66
C ASP A 74 0.04 -13.86 9.47
N GLY A 75 -0.23 -13.56 10.75
CA GLY A 75 0.68 -12.82 11.63
C GLY A 75 2.12 -13.39 11.63
N ARG A 76 3.09 -12.48 11.60
CA ARG A 76 4.53 -12.76 11.59
C ARG A 76 5.01 -13.56 12.81
#